data_AF-A0A848N0Z3-F1
#
_entry.id   AF-A0A848N0Z3-F1
#
_cell.length_a   1.000
_cell.length_b   1.000
_cell.length_c   1.000
_cell.angle_alpha   90.00
_cell.angle_beta   90.00
_cell.angle_gamma   90.00
#
_symmetry.space_group_name_H-M   'P 1'
#
loop_
_entity.id
_entity.type
_entity.pdbx_description
1 polymer ?
#
loop_
_entity_poly.entity_id
_entity_poly.type
_entity_poly.pdbx_seq_one_letter_code
_entity_poly.pdbx_strand_id
1 'polypeptide(L)' 'MQQILPNTRKILIQADKESGTGTWIYRFGDQQTADKSVGLYVPKGTNPEATSYSTKLTWELSAVPGN' A
#
# COMPACT_ATOMS: atom_id res chain seq x y z
N MET A 1 1.23 3.33 11.10
CA MET A 1 0.27 3.03 10.02
C MET A 1 0.86 3.59 8.72
N GLN A 2 0.93 2.80 7.65
CA GLN A 2 1.52 3.22 6.38
C GLN A 2 0.51 4.06 5.58
N GLN A 3 0.84 5.31 5.26
CA GLN A 3 0.00 6.15 4.40
C GLN A 3 0.48 6.07 2.94
N ILE A 4 -0.45 5.83 2.01
CA ILE A 4 -0.20 5.83 0.57
C ILE A 4 -1.05 6.95 -0.01
N LEU A 5 -0.43 7.86 -0.77
CA LEU A 5 -1.13 8.98 -1.39
C LEU A 5 -1.69 8.53 -2.75
N PRO A 6 -2.95 8.88 -3.08
CA PRO A 6 -3.51 8.61 -4.40
C PRO A 6 -2.60 9.14 -5.53
N ASN A 7 -2.54 8.40 -6.63
CA ASN A 7 -1.75 8.74 -7.83
C ASN A 7 -0.24 8.88 -7.58
N THR A 8 0.28 8.30 -6.49
CA THR A 8 1.73 8.21 -6.23
C THR A 8 2.21 6.78 -6.26
N ARG A 9 3.48 6.57 -6.65
CA ARG A 9 4.18 5.29 -6.47
C ARG A 9 4.89 5.30 -5.13
N LYS A 10 4.70 4.22 -4.36
CA LYS A 10 5.38 4.01 -3.09
C LYS A 10 5.96 2.61 -3.06
N ILE A 11 7.28 2.51 -2.82
CA ILE A 11 7.94 1.23 -2.63
C ILE A 11 7.44 0.64 -1.30
N LEU A 12 6.86 -0.56 -1.35
CA LEU A 12 6.35 -1.29 -0.19
C LEU A 12 7.30 -2.39 0.26
N ILE A 13 7.96 -3.04 -0.70
CA ILE A 13 8.95 -4.09 -0.49
C ILE A 13 10.10 -3.80 -1.45
N GLN A 14 11.32 -3.91 -0.96
CA GLN A 14 12.52 -3.91 -1.77
C GLN A 14 13.42 -5.02 -1.24
N ALA A 15 13.92 -5.87 -2.14
CA ALA A 15 14.92 -6.86 -1.79
C ALA A 15 16.28 -6.18 -1.63
N ASP A 16 17.05 -6.63 -0.64
CA ASP A 16 18.46 -6.25 -0.50
C ASP A 16 19.29 -6.85 -1.64
N LYS A 17 20.52 -6.32 -1.82
CA LYS A 17 21.47 -6.86 -2.80
C LYS A 17 21.64 -8.36 -2.59
N GLU A 18 21.64 -9.12 -3.69
CA GLU A 18 21.76 -10.59 -3.70
C GLU A 18 20.64 -11.36 -2.96
N SER A 19 19.59 -10.67 -2.49
CA SER A 19 18.43 -11.27 -1.82
C SER A 19 17.19 -11.36 -2.72
N GLY A 20 17.37 -11.34 -4.04
CA GLY A 20 16.27 -11.40 -5.02
C GLY A 20 15.51 -12.74 -5.06
N THR A 21 15.97 -13.74 -4.31
CA THR A 21 15.41 -15.10 -4.30
C THR A 21 14.56 -15.33 -3.04
N GLY A 22 13.31 -15.76 -3.22
CA GLY A 22 12.40 -16.10 -2.10
C GLY A 22 10.98 -15.55 -2.29
N THR A 23 10.10 -15.90 -1.35
CA THR A 23 8.72 -15.40 -1.31
C THR A 23 8.62 -14.22 -0.37
N TRP A 24 8.31 -13.05 -0.92
CA TRP A 24 8.11 -11.82 -0.16
C TRP A 24 6.62 -11.62 0.12
N ILE A 25 6.25 -11.47 1.40
CA ILE A 25 4.86 -11.28 1.79
C ILE A 25 4.72 -9.94 2.51
N TYR A 26 4.00 -9.01 1.87
CA TYR A 26 3.56 -7.77 2.50
C TYR A 26 2.09 -7.86 2.86
N ARG A 27 1.77 -7.62 4.13
CA ARG A 27 0.42 -7.72 4.68
C ARG A 27 -0.01 -6.36 5.23
N PHE A 28 -1.19 -5.91 4.84
CA PHE A 28 -1.79 -4.68 5.39
C PHE A 28 -2.46 -4.91 6.77
N GLY A 29 -2.48 -6.14 7.27
CA GLY A 29 -2.97 -6.55 8.60
C GLY A 29 -3.05 -8.07 8.70
N ASP A 30 -3.91 -8.57 9.58
CA ASP A 30 -4.13 -10.00 9.80
C ASP A 30 -5.61 -10.41 9.72
N GLN A 31 -5.90 -11.70 9.94
CA GLN A 31 -7.26 -12.23 9.85
C GLN A 31 -8.21 -11.64 10.91
N GLN A 32 -7.70 -11.19 12.06
CA GLN A 32 -8.50 -10.57 13.11
C GLN A 32 -8.84 -9.11 12.79
N THR A 33 -7.99 -8.43 12.01
CA THR A 33 -8.14 -7.01 11.66
C THR A 33 -8.44 -6.75 10.19
N ALA A 34 -8.75 -7.80 9.41
CA ALA A 34 -8.85 -7.72 7.95
C ALA A 34 -9.84 -6.63 7.47
N ASP A 35 -10.92 -6.40 8.24
CA ASP A 35 -11.95 -5.40 7.99
C ASP A 35 -11.46 -3.94 8.12
N LYS A 36 -10.36 -3.71 8.84
CA LYS A 36 -9.81 -2.37 9.15
C LYS A 36 -8.36 -2.18 8.69
N SER A 37 -7.81 -3.17 8.00
CA SER A 37 -6.41 -3.20 7.57
C SER A 37 -6.08 -2.17 6.49
N VAL A 38 -7.08 -1.75 5.71
CA VAL A 38 -6.97 -0.69 4.71
C VAL A 38 -8.15 0.26 4.90
N GLY A 39 -7.87 1.55 5.04
CA GLY A 39 -8.89 2.56 5.27
C GLY A 39 -8.49 3.93 4.72
N LEU A 40 -9.50 4.77 4.52
CA LEU A 40 -9.30 6.17 4.14
C LEU A 40 -8.97 7.00 5.38
N TYR A 41 -7.82 7.65 5.39
CA TYR A 41 -7.51 8.66 6.39
C TYR A 41 -8.07 10.01 5.95
N VAL A 42 -9.02 10.55 6.72
CA VAL A 42 -9.60 11.88 6.52
C VAL A 42 -9.12 12.80 7.64
N PRO A 43 -8.30 13.85 7.35
CA PRO A 43 -7.84 14.78 8.37
C PRO A 43 -8.99 15.52 9.05
N LYS A 44 -8.80 15.85 10.34
CA LYS A 44 -9.75 16.65 11.11
C LYS A 44 -9.93 18.03 10.46
N GLY A 45 -11.17 18.47 10.29
CA GLY A 45 -11.50 19.75 9.65
C GLY A 45 -11.71 19.68 8.14
N THR A 46 -11.57 18.50 7.53
CA THR A 46 -12.00 18.27 6.15
C THR A 46 -13.53 18.39 6.09
N ASN A 47 -14.05 19.09 5.07
CA ASN A 47 -15.46 19.03 4.72
C ASN A 47 -15.67 17.87 3.72
N PRO A 48 -16.16 16.69 4.15
CA PRO A 48 -16.33 15.56 3.25
C PRO A 48 -17.44 15.89 2.23
N GLU A 49 -17.11 15.93 0.95
CA GLU A 49 -18.07 16.27 -0.11
C GLU A 49 -18.91 15.08 -0.59
N ALA A 50 -18.49 13.86 -0.27
CA ALA A 50 -19.18 12.63 -0.67
C ALA A 50 -19.60 11.77 0.55
N THR A 51 -20.76 11.11 0.43
CA THR A 51 -21.27 10.13 1.40
C THR A 51 -20.48 8.83 1.39
N SER A 52 -19.83 8.50 0.26
CA SER A 52 -19.02 7.31 0.09
C SER A 52 -17.76 7.61 -0.75
N TYR A 53 -16.67 6.92 -0.41
CA TYR A 53 -15.40 7.04 -1.10
C TYR A 53 -14.95 5.67 -1.59
N SER A 54 -14.41 5.61 -2.80
CA SER A 54 -13.85 4.40 -3.40
C SER A 54 -12.45 4.71 -3.92
N THR A 55 -11.56 3.73 -3.87
CA THR A 55 -10.19 3.86 -4.37
C THR A 55 -9.74 2.55 -5.02
N LYS A 56 -8.78 2.64 -5.94
CA LYS A 56 -8.17 1.49 -6.61
C LYS A 56 -6.69 1.43 -6.24
N LEU A 57 -6.27 0.31 -5.68
CA LEU A 57 -4.86 0.01 -5.47
C LEU A 57 -4.32 -0.74 -6.69
N THR A 58 -3.46 -0.07 -7.46
CA THR A 58 -2.66 -0.71 -8.50
C THR A 58 -1.29 -1.06 -7.92
N TRP A 59 -0.88 -2.32 -8.06
CA TRP A 59 0.44 -2.78 -7.63
C TRP A 59 1.25 -3.21 -8.85
N GLU A 60 2.57 -2.97 -8.78
CA GLU A 60 3.54 -3.42 -9.78
C GLU A 60 4.69 -4.14 -9.08
N LEU A 61 5.18 -5.22 -9.71
CA LEU A 61 6.42 -5.90 -9.31
C LEU A 61 7.45 -5.61 -10.39
N SER A 62 8.57 -5.02 -10.00
CA SER A 62 9.70 -4.74 -10.89
C SER A 62 10.91 -5.57 -10.46
N ALA A 63 11.47 -6.31 -11.41
CA ALA A 63 12.71 -7.06 -11.25
C ALA A 63 13.62 -6.74 -12.45
N VAL A 64 14.16 -5.51 -12.46
CA VAL A 64 15.07 -5.05 -13.50
C VAL A 64 16.50 -5.33 -13.04
N PRO A 65 17.30 -6.14 -13.77
CA PRO A 65 18.72 -6.27 -13.52
C PRO A 65 19.38 -4.89 -13.64
N GLY A 66 20.28 -4.53 -12.73
CA GLY A 66 21.11 -3.34 -12.92
C GLY A 66 21.94 -3.49 -14.20
N ASN A 67 22.00 -2.45 -15.02
CA ASN A 67 22.94 -2.36 -16.16
C ASN A 67 24.38 -2.17 -15.67
#